data_AF-A0A931QN04-F1
#
_entry.id   AF-A0A931QN04-F1
#
_cell.length_a   1.000
_cell.length_b   1.000
_cell.length_c   1.000
_cell.angle_alpha   90.00
_cell.angle_beta   90.00
_cell.angle_gamma   90.00
#
_symmetry.space_group_name_H-M   'P 1'
#
loop_
_entity.id
_entity.type
_entity.pdbx_description
1 polymer ?
#
loop_
_entity_poly.entity_id
_entity_poly.type
_entity_poly.pdbx_seq_one_letter_code
_entity_poly.pdbx_strand_id
1 'polypeptide(L)'
;MYRKVWSNINNIFGFYIKSFLPPVHYWRKAQIIKKMFGKDVINTELQAEPWANELFYDVPLKEQEKTMNLEQFKENIKYAKETGLKEFYLWGAEWWYWMKENQRQPAIWNEAKKLFNQ
;
A
#
# COMPACT_ATOMS: atom_id res chain seq x y z
N MET A 1 4.03 -4.07 -3.14
CA MET A 1 4.22 -2.79 -3.86
C MET A 1 3.96 -1.62 -2.92
N TYR A 2 4.98 -0.80 -2.66
CA TYR A 2 4.87 0.41 -1.85
C TYR A 2 4.95 1.67 -2.72
N ARG A 3 4.10 2.65 -2.42
CA ARG A 3 3.92 3.89 -3.21
C ARG A 3 4.44 5.11 -2.49
N LYS A 4 4.17 5.26 -1.19
CA LYS A 4 4.71 6.35 -0.37
C LYS A 4 5.26 5.76 0.93
N VAL A 5 6.55 5.94 1.19
CA VAL A 5 7.19 5.38 2.39
C VAL A 5 8.10 6.41 3.03
N TRP A 6 8.35 6.24 4.32
CA TRP A 6 9.45 6.89 5.01
C TRP A 6 10.75 6.15 4.71
N SER A 7 11.80 6.88 4.30
CA SER A 7 13.13 6.35 4.05
C SER A 7 14.10 6.95 5.06
N ASN A 8 14.70 6.10 5.90
CA ASN A 8 15.76 6.51 6.81
C ASN A 8 17.06 6.73 6.03
N ILE A 9 17.71 7.87 6.26
CA ILE A 9 19.11 8.12 5.83
C ILE A 9 20.05 7.60 6.91
N ASN A 10 19.77 7.93 8.17
CA ASN A 10 20.47 7.49 9.37
C ASN A 10 19.44 7.24 10.49
N ASN A 11 19.88 6.80 11.68
CA ASN A 11 19.00 6.54 12.84
C ASN A 11 18.24 7.78 13.38
N ILE A 12 18.48 8.98 12.83
CA ILE A 12 17.92 10.26 13.31
C ILE A 12 17.18 11.02 12.19
N PHE A 13 17.54 10.78 10.93
CA PHE A 13 17.05 11.57 9.79
C PHE A 13 16.53 10.69 8.68
N GLY A 14 15.42 11.11 8.07
CA GLY A 14 14.83 10.48 6.91
C GLY A 14 13.92 11.42 6.16
N PHE A 15 13.31 10.91 5.09
CA PHE A 15 12.39 11.66 4.25
C PHE A 15 11.32 10.75 3.66
N TYR A 16 10.20 11.35 3.26
CA TYR A 16 9.14 10.63 2.55
C TYR A 16 9.47 10.54 1.06
N ILE A 17 9.44 9.32 0.52
CA ILE A 17 9.66 9.07 -0.90
C ILE A 17 8.39 8.51 -1.55
N LYS A 18 8.07 9.04 -2.73
CA LYS A 18 7.02 8.49 -3.61
C LYS A 18 7.68 7.65 -4.70
N SER A 19 7.19 6.43 -4.91
CA SER A 19 7.66 5.54 -5.97
C SER A 19 7.40 6.17 -7.35
N PHE A 20 8.46 6.25 -8.16
CA PHE A 20 8.41 6.76 -9.54
C PHE A 20 8.11 5.66 -10.57
N LEU A 21 7.98 4.40 -10.14
CA LEU A 21 7.75 3.29 -11.06
C LEU A 21 6.31 3.31 -11.59
N PRO A 22 6.10 3.29 -12.92
CA PRO A 22 4.77 3.18 -13.52
C PRO A 22 4.24 1.72 -13.44
N PRO A 23 2.92 1.49 -13.53
CA PRO A 23 2.33 0.14 -13.44
C PRO A 23 2.91 -0.86 -14.45
N VAL A 24 3.21 -0.37 -15.67
CA VAL A 24 3.79 -1.17 -16.76
C VAL A 24 5.11 -1.83 -16.40
N HIS A 25 5.87 -1.26 -15.45
CA HIS A 25 7.12 -1.84 -14.97
C HIS A 25 6.87 -3.22 -14.34
N TYR A 26 5.86 -3.32 -13.48
CA TYR A 26 5.48 -4.56 -12.82
C TYR A 26 4.85 -5.55 -13.80
N TRP A 27 4.03 -5.06 -14.73
CA TRP A 27 3.48 -5.89 -15.80
C TRP A 27 4.59 -6.56 -16.62
N ARG A 28 5.58 -5.79 -17.09
CA ARG A 28 6.71 -6.31 -17.89
C ARG A 28 7.48 -7.39 -17.13
N LYS A 29 7.78 -7.15 -15.86
CA LYS A 29 8.44 -8.16 -15.00
C LYS A 29 7.63 -9.44 -14.92
N ALA A 30 6.31 -9.34 -14.72
CA ALA A 30 5.44 -10.50 -14.68
C ALA A 30 5.42 -11.27 -16.00
N GLN A 31 5.41 -10.58 -17.16
CA GLN A 31 5.48 -11.25 -18.46
C GLN A 31 6.80 -12.01 -18.67
N ILE A 32 7.92 -11.46 -18.21
CA ILE A 32 9.22 -12.15 -18.29
C ILE A 32 9.18 -13.43 -17.45
N ILE A 33 8.71 -13.35 -16.20
CA ILE A 33 8.58 -14.52 -15.32
C ILE A 33 7.63 -15.56 -15.92
N LYS A 34 6.50 -15.13 -16.48
CA LYS A 34 5.55 -16.02 -17.15
C LYS A 34 6.18 -16.72 -18.34
N LYS A 35 6.92 -16.00 -19.19
CA LYS A 35 7.58 -16.54 -20.37
C LYS A 35 8.69 -17.53 -20.01
N MET A 36 9.49 -17.24 -18.99
CA MET A 36 10.64 -18.07 -18.61
C MET A 36 10.27 -19.29 -17.77
N PHE A 37 9.26 -19.16 -16.90
CA PHE A 37 8.96 -20.17 -15.88
C PHE A 37 7.51 -20.69 -15.92
N GLY A 38 6.64 -20.15 -16.78
CA GLY A 38 5.22 -20.52 -16.83
C GLY A 38 4.40 -20.04 -15.62
N LYS A 39 5.00 -19.29 -14.69
CA LYS A 39 4.39 -18.91 -13.41
C LYS A 39 3.72 -17.53 -13.49
N ASP A 40 2.57 -17.42 -12.84
CA ASP A 40 1.92 -16.13 -12.62
C ASP A 40 2.60 -15.40 -11.45
N VAL A 41 2.61 -14.06 -11.51
CA VAL A 41 3.15 -13.20 -10.45
C VAL A 41 2.00 -12.60 -9.67
N ILE A 42 2.10 -12.71 -8.35
CA ILE A 42 1.18 -12.10 -7.39
C ILE A 42 1.91 -11.03 -6.59
N ASN A 43 1.17 -10.10 -6.01
CA ASN A 43 1.72 -9.12 -5.07
C ASN A 43 1.26 -9.48 -3.65
N THR A 44 2.20 -9.91 -2.81
CA THR A 44 1.91 -10.35 -1.43
C THR A 44 1.77 -9.19 -0.43
N GLU A 45 2.21 -7.99 -0.78
CA GLU A 45 2.23 -6.84 0.12
C GLU A 45 1.91 -5.55 -0.65
N LEU A 46 0.65 -5.37 -1.06
CA LEU A 46 0.20 -4.08 -1.56
C LEU A 46 0.04 -3.13 -0.38
N GLN A 47 0.77 -2.01 -0.41
CA GLN A 47 0.72 -1.02 0.65
C GLN A 47 -0.70 -0.49 0.84
N ALA A 48 -1.23 -0.70 2.03
CA ALA A 48 -2.52 -0.17 2.44
C ALA A 48 -2.54 0.32 3.90
N GLU A 49 -1.37 0.44 4.52
CA GLU A 49 -1.13 1.09 5.82
C GLU A 49 -0.08 2.19 5.70
N PRO A 50 0.01 3.10 6.69
CA PRO A 50 1.04 4.13 6.73
C PRO A 50 2.44 3.52 6.83
N TRP A 51 3.41 4.35 6.50
CA TRP A 51 4.83 4.15 6.76
C TRP A 51 5.34 5.40 7.48
N ALA A 52 6.03 5.22 8.59
CA ALA A 52 6.55 6.29 9.43
C ALA A 52 7.96 5.94 9.91
N ASN A 53 8.59 6.87 10.62
CA ASN A 53 9.90 6.68 11.24
C ASN A 53 9.87 5.71 12.43
N GLU A 54 8.71 5.57 13.07
CA GLU A 54 8.47 4.78 14.28
C GLU A 54 7.17 3.95 14.15
N LEU A 55 6.87 3.13 15.16
CA LEU A 55 5.65 2.33 15.20
C LEU A 55 4.41 3.23 15.24
N PHE A 56 3.38 2.88 14.46
CA PHE A 56 2.26 3.78 14.19
C PHE A 56 1.46 4.21 15.44
N TYR A 57 1.48 3.41 16.50
CA TYR A 57 0.79 3.72 17.75
C TYR A 57 1.29 5.02 18.41
N ASP A 58 2.57 5.35 18.18
CA ASP A 58 3.24 6.50 18.79
C ASP A 58 3.32 7.71 17.83
N VAL A 59 2.86 7.55 16.59
CA VAL A 59 2.94 8.57 15.53
C VAL A 59 1.62 9.32 15.42
N PRO A 60 1.60 10.66 15.47
CA PRO A 60 0.37 11.44 15.27
C PRO A 60 -0.31 11.10 13.94
N LEU A 61 -1.65 11.05 13.92
CA LEU A 61 -2.40 10.71 12.69
C LEU A 61 -1.99 11.55 11.47
N LYS A 62 -1.73 12.84 11.67
CA LYS A 62 -1.28 13.75 10.61
C LYS A 62 0.03 13.29 9.96
N GLU A 63 0.93 12.66 10.70
CA GLU A 63 2.16 12.09 10.16
C GLU A 63 1.88 10.77 9.43
N GLN A 64 1.03 9.89 9.98
CA GLN A 64 0.60 8.66 9.31
C GLN A 64 -0.06 8.96 7.95
N GLU A 65 -0.91 10.00 7.90
CA GLU A 65 -1.66 10.41 6.71
C GLU A 65 -0.78 10.90 5.55
N LYS A 66 0.50 11.18 5.78
CA LYS A 66 1.46 11.53 4.72
C LYS A 66 1.71 10.37 3.76
N THR A 67 1.70 9.15 4.29
CA THR A 67 2.00 7.93 3.52
C THR A 67 0.78 7.05 3.32
N MET A 68 -0.25 7.17 4.15
CA MET A 68 -1.52 6.49 3.93
C MET A 68 -2.72 7.26 4.46
N ASN A 69 -3.66 7.55 3.57
CA ASN A 69 -4.99 8.06 3.85
C ASN A 69 -5.98 7.46 2.84
N LEU A 70 -7.27 7.82 2.91
CA LEU A 70 -8.28 7.25 2.01
C LEU A 70 -7.98 7.49 0.53
N GLU A 71 -7.48 8.68 0.18
CA GLU A 71 -7.11 9.01 -1.20
C GLU A 71 -5.93 8.14 -1.66
N GLN A 72 -4.87 8.07 -0.85
CA GLN A 72 -3.71 7.23 -1.17
C GLN A 72 -4.07 5.74 -1.27
N PHE A 73 -4.97 5.25 -0.41
CA PHE A 73 -5.48 3.89 -0.49
C PHE A 73 -6.15 3.64 -1.85
N LYS A 74 -7.07 4.51 -2.27
CA LYS A 74 -7.75 4.40 -3.57
C LYS A 74 -6.77 4.50 -4.75
N GLU A 75 -5.80 5.40 -4.67
CA GLU A 75 -4.71 5.50 -5.66
C GLU A 75 -3.91 4.20 -5.75
N ASN A 76 -3.58 3.57 -4.61
CA ASN A 76 -2.82 2.32 -4.58
C ASN A 76 -3.62 1.16 -5.19
N ILE A 77 -4.93 1.09 -4.93
CA ILE A 77 -5.82 0.10 -5.56
C ILE A 77 -5.92 0.33 -7.07
N LYS A 78 -6.09 1.58 -7.51
CA LYS A 78 -6.11 1.92 -8.93
C LYS A 78 -4.79 1.54 -9.61
N TYR A 79 -3.66 1.91 -9.01
CA TYR A 79 -2.33 1.57 -9.49
C TYR A 79 -2.14 0.05 -9.62
N ALA A 80 -2.57 -0.72 -8.59
CA ALA A 80 -2.52 -2.17 -8.61
C ALA A 80 -3.32 -2.76 -9.78
N LYS A 81 -4.55 -2.30 -10.00
CA LYS A 81 -5.38 -2.71 -11.14
C LYS A 81 -4.72 -2.42 -12.49
N GLU A 82 -4.09 -1.25 -12.63
CA GLU A 82 -3.38 -0.85 -13.86
C GLU A 82 -2.15 -1.70 -14.18
N THR A 83 -1.60 -2.44 -13.21
CA THR A 83 -0.49 -3.38 -13.50
C THR A 83 -0.95 -4.63 -14.26
N GLY A 84 -2.25 -4.93 -14.28
CA GLY A 84 -2.79 -6.14 -14.90
C GLY A 84 -2.40 -7.46 -14.23
N LEU A 85 -1.83 -7.43 -13.01
CA LEU A 85 -1.66 -8.65 -12.21
C LEU A 85 -3.03 -9.12 -11.71
N LYS A 86 -3.14 -10.42 -11.44
CA LYS A 86 -4.41 -11.06 -11.10
C LYS A 86 -4.72 -11.07 -9.60
N GLU A 87 -3.70 -11.03 -8.75
CA GLU A 87 -3.84 -11.26 -7.31
C GLU A 87 -2.98 -10.32 -6.49
N PHE A 88 -3.61 -9.74 -5.45
CA PHE A 88 -3.01 -8.79 -4.52
C PHE A 88 -3.48 -9.08 -3.10
N TYR A 89 -2.52 -9.21 -2.19
CA TYR A 89 -2.76 -9.16 -0.75
C TYR A 89 -2.52 -7.75 -0.26
N LEU A 90 -3.49 -7.19 0.47
CA LEU A 90 -3.41 -5.85 1.03
C LEU A 90 -2.77 -5.93 2.42
N TRP A 91 -1.72 -5.17 2.62
CA TRP A 91 -1.03 -5.06 3.90
C TRP A 91 -1.55 -3.84 4.67
N GLY A 92 -2.28 -4.07 5.76
CA GLY A 92 -2.83 -2.98 6.60
C GLY A 92 -4.14 -3.22 7.34
N ALA A 93 -4.70 -4.43 7.33
CA ALA A 93 -6.01 -4.71 7.92
C ALA A 93 -6.11 -4.34 9.41
N GLU A 94 -5.05 -4.58 10.18
CA GLU A 94 -4.98 -4.21 11.61
C GLU A 94 -5.08 -2.69 11.80
N TRP A 95 -4.35 -1.93 10.99
CA TRP A 95 -4.39 -0.47 11.03
C TRP A 95 -5.77 0.08 10.62
N TRP A 96 -6.44 -0.51 9.62
CA TRP A 96 -7.81 -0.09 9.25
C TRP A 96 -8.81 -0.31 10.38
N TYR A 97 -8.69 -1.45 11.07
CA TYR A 97 -9.55 -1.77 12.20
C TYR A 97 -9.32 -0.79 13.36
N TRP A 98 -8.06 -0.50 13.68
CA TRP A 98 -7.70 0.51 14.68
C TRP A 98 -8.23 1.91 14.32
N MET A 99 -8.10 2.34 13.06
CA MET A 99 -8.68 3.62 12.60
C MET A 99 -10.19 3.66 12.79
N LYS A 100 -10.89 2.54 12.57
CA LYS A 100 -12.33 2.42 12.77
C LYS A 100 -12.72 2.49 14.25
N GLU A 101 -12.12 1.67 15.10
CA GLU A 101 -12.54 1.52 16.50
C GLU A 101 -12.01 2.65 17.40
N ASN A 102 -10.73 3.01 17.26
CA ASN A 102 -10.07 3.96 18.17
C ASN A 102 -10.15 5.40 17.66
N GLN A 103 -10.00 5.60 16.35
CA GLN A 103 -9.98 6.95 15.75
C GLN A 103 -11.34 7.38 15.19
N ARG A 104 -12.34 6.49 15.20
CA ARG A 104 -13.68 6.73 14.63
C ARG A 104 -13.65 7.15 13.15
N GLN A 105 -12.67 6.67 12.40
CA GLN A 105 -12.47 6.93 10.98
C GLN A 105 -12.59 5.63 10.16
N PRO A 106 -13.81 5.11 9.92
CA PRO A 106 -14.01 3.81 9.27
C PRO A 106 -13.85 3.85 7.74
N ALA A 107 -13.36 4.95 7.17
CA ALA A 107 -13.42 5.19 5.72
C ALA A 107 -12.64 4.15 4.90
N ILE A 108 -11.41 3.83 5.30
CA ILE A 108 -10.59 2.83 4.62
C ILE A 108 -11.14 1.42 4.83
N TRP A 109 -11.62 1.09 6.04
CA TRP A 109 -12.28 -0.18 6.32
C TRP A 109 -13.49 -0.41 5.40
N ASN A 110 -14.35 0.61 5.26
CA ASN A 110 -15.52 0.55 4.40
C ASN A 110 -15.16 0.48 2.91
N GLU A 111 -14.09 1.15 2.50
CA GLU A 111 -13.60 1.08 1.12
C GLU A 111 -13.00 -0.31 0.81
N ALA A 112 -12.20 -0.87 1.72
CA ALA A 112 -11.62 -2.20 1.58
C ALA A 112 -12.69 -3.29 1.47
N LYS A 113 -13.77 -3.21 2.26
CA LYS A 113 -14.90 -4.15 2.17
C LYS A 113 -15.50 -4.26 0.77
N LYS A 114 -15.54 -3.16 0.01
CA LYS A 114 -16.08 -3.16 -1.37
C LYS A 114 -15.23 -4.00 -2.34
N LEU A 115 -13.96 -4.25 -2.02
CA LEU A 115 -13.06 -5.04 -2.84
C LEU A 115 -13.32 -6.55 -2.74
N PHE A 116 -13.91 -7.00 -1.62
CA PHE A 116 -14.14 -8.42 -1.33
C PHE A 116 -15.60 -8.86 -1.51
N ASN A 117 -16.52 -7.89 -1.61
CA ASN A 117 -17.96 -8.13 -1.82
C ASN A 117 -18.35 -8.06 -3.31
N GLN A 118 -17.39 -8.21 -4.23
CA GLN A 118 -17.62 -8.37 -5.67
C GLN A 118 -17.69 -9.85 -6.03
#